data_AF-A0A385Q1C4-F1
#
_entry.id   AF-A0A385Q1C4-F1
#
_cell.length_a   1.000
_cell.length_b   1.000
_cell.length_c   1.000
_cell.angle_alpha   90.00
_cell.angle_beta   90.00
_cell.angle_gamma   90.00
#
_symmetry.space_group_name_H-M   'P 1'
#
loop_
_entity.id
_entity.type
_entity.pdbx_description
1 polymer ?
#
loop_
_entity_poly.entity_id
_entity_poly.type
_entity_poly.pdbx_seq_one_letter_code
_entity_poly.pdbx_strand_id
1 'polypeptide(L)'
;MAGFNTPVITNAGINIINRAINGENLEFSSIKIGDGTYTGSEDLRTLTELVGYKNTFNISAASVDGNVLKINATVSNENVNVGYQIKEVGIYGKVGNQETLIAIATAINPDFLADRTSAPVTIIIEFYLTIDRASEINFTYSIPSGVYVDVITFDTGLKNIENKINQKLKKVTVVEVPVGGWEGTTIFKQRINIAGIKANDIPIVSHKLEDGISDAIIIKGLWKAYSCLDKAVVYDGYIELICFRKKPQRSFYLAVKEV
;
A
#
# COMPACT_ATOMS: atom_id res chain seq x y z
N MET A 1 -17.07 -25.94 9.17
CA MET A 1 -16.32 -24.87 8.51
C MET A 1 -15.47 -25.52 7.45
N ALA A 2 -15.51 -25.00 6.22
CA ALA A 2 -14.74 -25.56 5.12
C ALA A 2 -13.24 -25.55 5.44
N GLY A 3 -12.53 -26.61 5.03
CA GLY A 3 -11.09 -26.72 5.17
C GLY A 3 -10.46 -27.05 3.82
N PHE A 4 -9.39 -26.34 3.46
CA PHE A 4 -8.67 -26.52 2.21
C PHE A 4 -7.19 -26.81 2.48
N ASN A 5 -6.57 -27.58 1.58
CA ASN A 5 -5.13 -27.75 1.55
C ASN A 5 -4.44 -26.42 1.23
N THR A 6 -3.15 -26.30 1.57
CA THR A 6 -2.33 -25.18 1.13
C THR A 6 -2.40 -25.04 -0.39
N PRO A 7 -2.68 -23.84 -0.93
CA PRO A 7 -2.76 -23.64 -2.37
C PRO A 7 -1.44 -24.00 -3.06
N VAL A 8 -1.55 -24.67 -4.20
CA VAL A 8 -0.42 -25.00 -5.08
C VAL A 8 -0.42 -24.04 -6.27
N ILE A 9 0.69 -23.33 -6.47
CA ILE A 9 0.89 -22.47 -7.64
C ILE A 9 1.24 -23.36 -8.84
N THR A 10 0.54 -23.16 -9.96
CA THR A 10 0.78 -23.91 -11.19
C THR A 10 2.05 -23.42 -11.90
N ASN A 11 2.58 -24.23 -12.82
CA ASN A 11 3.70 -23.84 -13.67
C ASN A 11 3.37 -22.60 -14.50
N ALA A 12 2.13 -22.49 -14.99
CA ALA A 12 1.67 -21.31 -15.73
C ALA A 12 1.52 -20.08 -14.81
N GLY A 13 1.07 -20.29 -13.56
CA GLY A 13 1.03 -19.26 -12.53
C GLY A 13 2.39 -18.69 -12.19
N ILE A 14 3.40 -19.55 -11.98
CA ILE A 14 4.79 -19.13 -11.74
C ILE A 14 5.29 -18.26 -12.90
N ASN A 15 5.01 -18.65 -14.15
CA ASN A 15 5.43 -17.89 -15.32
C ASN A 15 4.86 -16.46 -15.34
N ILE A 16 3.57 -16.29 -15.09
CA ILE A 16 2.97 -14.95 -15.10
C ILE A 16 3.34 -14.12 -13.87
N ILE A 17 3.55 -14.75 -12.71
CA ILE A 17 4.08 -14.08 -11.51
C ILE A 17 5.48 -13.55 -11.78
N ASN A 18 6.36 -14.34 -12.41
CA ASN A 18 7.71 -13.90 -12.77
C ASN A 18 7.70 -12.75 -13.77
N ARG A 19 6.80 -12.76 -14.76
CA ARG A 19 6.60 -11.62 -15.67
C ARG A 19 6.20 -10.36 -14.91
N ALA A 20 5.32 -10.50 -13.92
CA ALA A 20 4.88 -9.38 -13.11
C ALA A 20 5.98 -8.80 -12.21
N ILE A 21 6.82 -9.66 -11.63
CA ILE A 21 8.04 -9.25 -10.91
C ILE A 21 9.01 -8.49 -11.82
N ASN A 22 9.03 -8.82 -13.12
CA ASN A 22 9.84 -8.13 -14.13
C ASN A 22 9.16 -6.87 -14.71
N GLY A 23 8.09 -6.37 -14.08
CA GLY A 23 7.47 -5.09 -14.39
C GLY A 23 6.24 -5.14 -15.30
N GLU A 24 5.82 -6.33 -15.74
CA GLU A 24 4.52 -6.46 -16.42
C GLU A 24 3.37 -6.37 -15.41
N ASN A 25 2.17 -5.97 -15.87
CA ASN A 25 1.01 -5.91 -15.01
C ASN A 25 0.28 -7.26 -14.95
N LEU A 26 0.18 -7.85 -13.77
CA LEU A 26 -0.66 -9.03 -13.52
C LEU A 26 -2.08 -8.59 -13.17
N GLU A 27 -3.02 -8.84 -14.07
CA GLU A 27 -4.43 -8.60 -13.77
C GLU A 27 -5.04 -9.88 -13.16
N PHE A 28 -5.39 -9.85 -11.87
CA PHE A 28 -6.22 -10.91 -11.32
C PHE A 28 -7.62 -10.78 -11.88
N SER A 29 -8.13 -11.86 -12.45
CA SER A 29 -9.35 -11.83 -13.25
C SER A 29 -10.54 -12.45 -12.53
N SER A 30 -10.36 -13.61 -11.90
CA SER A 30 -11.46 -14.34 -11.30
C SER A 30 -11.03 -15.37 -10.27
N ILE A 31 -11.98 -15.75 -9.41
CA ILE A 31 -11.94 -17.01 -8.66
C ILE A 31 -12.91 -17.97 -9.34
N LYS A 32 -12.48 -19.20 -9.60
CA LYS A 32 -13.35 -20.26 -10.09
C LYS A 32 -13.45 -21.35 -9.03
N ILE A 33 -14.63 -21.95 -8.89
CA ILE A 33 -14.87 -23.05 -7.97
C ILE A 33 -15.49 -24.24 -8.69
N GLY A 34 -15.31 -25.43 -8.14
CA GLY A 34 -15.79 -26.66 -8.74
C GLY A 34 -15.99 -27.82 -7.75
N ASP A 35 -16.47 -28.94 -8.28
CA ASP A 35 -16.68 -30.21 -7.57
C ASP A 35 -15.71 -31.32 -8.05
N GLY A 36 -14.59 -30.92 -8.66
CA GLY A 36 -13.53 -31.80 -9.10
C GLY A 36 -13.03 -32.74 -8.00
N THR A 37 -12.62 -33.94 -8.40
CA THR A 37 -12.14 -34.97 -7.47
C THR A 37 -10.66 -35.26 -7.76
N TYR A 38 -9.87 -35.24 -6.70
CA TYR A 38 -8.43 -35.48 -6.71
C TYR A 38 -8.11 -36.69 -5.84
N THR A 39 -7.28 -37.59 -6.35
CA THR A 39 -6.84 -38.80 -5.65
C THR A 39 -5.63 -38.54 -4.75
N GLY A 40 -4.99 -37.38 -4.88
CA GLY A 40 -3.77 -37.00 -4.17
C GLY A 40 -2.48 -37.47 -4.85
N SER A 41 -2.60 -38.17 -5.97
CA SER A 41 -1.47 -38.60 -6.81
C SER A 41 -1.17 -37.64 -7.96
N GLU A 42 -2.10 -36.71 -8.24
CA GLU A 42 -1.99 -35.75 -9.32
C GLU A 42 -0.97 -34.66 -8.99
N ASP A 43 -0.18 -34.26 -9.99
CA ASP A 43 0.65 -33.06 -9.87
C ASP A 43 -0.19 -31.82 -10.16
N LEU A 44 -0.67 -31.16 -9.10
CA LEU A 44 -1.48 -29.94 -9.23
C LEU A 44 -0.74 -28.80 -9.96
N ARG A 45 0.60 -28.84 -10.03
CA ARG A 45 1.39 -27.80 -10.71
C ARG A 45 1.19 -27.82 -12.23
N THR A 46 0.78 -28.95 -12.81
CA THR A 46 0.61 -29.09 -14.25
C THR A 46 -0.79 -28.70 -14.73
N LEU A 47 -1.71 -28.39 -13.82
CA LEU A 47 -3.08 -28.03 -14.18
C LEU A 47 -3.13 -26.68 -14.87
N THR A 48 -3.97 -26.60 -15.91
CA THR A 48 -4.28 -25.37 -16.64
C THR A 48 -5.69 -24.86 -16.35
N GLU A 49 -6.55 -25.72 -15.80
CA GLU A 49 -7.93 -25.44 -15.44
C GLU A 49 -8.39 -26.35 -14.27
N LEU A 50 -9.56 -26.06 -13.71
CA LEU A 50 -10.19 -26.88 -12.67
C LEU A 50 -10.82 -28.14 -13.27
N VAL A 51 -10.73 -29.27 -12.57
CA VAL A 51 -11.19 -30.57 -13.09
C VAL A 51 -12.71 -30.66 -13.17
N GLY A 52 -13.42 -30.05 -12.23
CA GLY A 52 -14.88 -30.05 -12.13
C GLY A 52 -15.44 -28.64 -11.99
N TYR A 53 -14.93 -27.69 -12.79
CA TYR A 53 -15.40 -26.31 -12.83
C TYR A 53 -16.94 -26.21 -12.82
N LYS A 54 -17.48 -25.30 -11.98
CA LYS A 54 -18.92 -24.98 -11.93
C LYS A 54 -19.20 -23.51 -12.15
N ASN A 55 -18.57 -22.65 -11.35
CA ASN A 55 -18.93 -21.24 -11.31
C ASN A 55 -17.67 -20.36 -11.22
N THR A 56 -17.81 -19.16 -11.77
CA THR A 56 -16.80 -18.10 -11.74
C THR A 56 -17.33 -16.94 -10.91
N PHE A 57 -16.46 -16.35 -10.09
CA PHE A 57 -16.75 -15.23 -9.21
C PHE A 57 -15.68 -14.15 -9.37
N ASN A 58 -16.10 -12.91 -9.11
CA ASN A 58 -15.22 -11.76 -9.17
C ASN A 58 -14.39 -11.65 -7.90
N ILE A 59 -13.22 -11.04 -8.03
CA ILE A 59 -12.36 -10.71 -6.92
C ILE A 59 -12.92 -9.47 -6.23
N SER A 60 -13.10 -9.53 -4.92
CA SER A 60 -13.59 -8.42 -4.11
C SER A 60 -12.45 -7.58 -3.53
N ALA A 61 -11.30 -8.20 -3.23
CA ALA A 61 -10.10 -7.49 -2.81
C ALA A 61 -8.83 -8.30 -3.12
N ALA A 62 -7.71 -7.61 -3.30
CA ALA A 62 -6.38 -8.22 -3.29
C ALA A 62 -5.37 -7.29 -2.62
N SER A 63 -4.49 -7.84 -1.79
CA SER A 63 -3.48 -7.08 -1.05
C SER A 63 -2.22 -7.92 -0.82
N VAL A 64 -1.10 -7.26 -0.54
CA VAL A 64 0.16 -7.92 -0.21
C VAL A 64 0.62 -7.49 1.17
N ASP A 65 1.03 -8.47 1.96
CA ASP A 65 1.57 -8.32 3.31
C ASP A 65 2.86 -9.14 3.42
N GLY A 66 4.01 -8.47 3.29
CA GLY A 66 5.31 -9.12 3.15
C GLY A 66 5.37 -10.02 1.91
N ASN A 67 5.54 -11.33 2.14
CA ASN A 67 5.60 -12.35 1.08
C ASN A 67 4.24 -13.04 0.87
N VAL A 68 3.16 -12.54 1.47
CA VAL A 68 1.84 -13.15 1.37
C VAL A 68 0.91 -12.27 0.57
N LEU A 69 0.47 -12.78 -0.57
CA LEU A 69 -0.61 -12.21 -1.37
C LEU A 69 -1.95 -12.74 -0.84
N LYS A 70 -2.80 -11.82 -0.38
CA LYS A 70 -4.15 -12.08 0.13
C LYS A 70 -5.17 -11.72 -0.96
N ILE A 71 -6.06 -12.65 -1.32
CA ILE A 71 -7.11 -12.43 -2.31
C ILE A 71 -8.45 -12.81 -1.70
N ASN A 72 -9.43 -11.93 -1.81
CA ASN A 72 -10.78 -12.14 -1.33
C ASN A 72 -11.74 -12.26 -2.51
N ALA A 73 -12.73 -13.15 -2.38
CA ALA A 73 -13.87 -13.22 -3.27
C ALA A 73 -15.15 -13.49 -2.50
N THR A 74 -16.25 -12.95 -3.01
CA THR A 74 -17.60 -13.21 -2.50
C THR A 74 -18.28 -14.19 -3.44
N VAL A 75 -18.48 -15.42 -2.96
CA VAL A 75 -19.23 -16.47 -3.65
C VAL A 75 -20.70 -16.35 -3.28
N SER A 76 -21.58 -16.39 -4.26
CA SER A 76 -23.02 -16.45 -4.05
C SER A 76 -23.65 -17.61 -4.81
N ASN A 77 -24.80 -18.08 -4.35
CA ASN A 77 -25.55 -19.10 -5.06
C ASN A 77 -26.57 -18.56 -6.07
N GLU A 78 -26.55 -17.25 -6.38
CA GLU A 78 -27.48 -16.62 -7.33
C GLU A 78 -27.54 -17.35 -8.68
N ASN A 79 -26.41 -17.87 -9.14
CA ASN A 79 -26.28 -18.60 -10.42
C ASN A 79 -26.02 -20.11 -10.22
N VAL A 80 -26.51 -20.70 -9.12
CA VAL A 80 -26.36 -22.13 -8.82
C VAL A 80 -27.71 -22.83 -8.93
N ASN A 81 -27.86 -23.63 -9.99
CA ASN A 81 -29.11 -24.34 -10.28
C ASN A 81 -29.21 -25.68 -9.54
N VAL A 82 -28.06 -26.33 -9.31
CA VAL A 82 -27.95 -27.60 -8.60
C VAL A 82 -26.84 -27.43 -7.58
N GLY A 83 -27.15 -27.67 -6.31
CA GLY A 83 -26.17 -27.54 -5.25
C GLY A 83 -25.04 -28.56 -5.36
N TYR A 84 -23.84 -28.19 -4.91
CA TYR A 84 -22.66 -29.04 -4.99
C TYR A 84 -21.69 -28.77 -3.84
N GLN A 85 -20.80 -29.74 -3.60
CA GLN A 85 -19.70 -29.61 -2.66
C GLN A 85 -18.56 -28.84 -3.32
N ILE A 86 -18.12 -27.73 -2.71
CA ILE A 86 -16.99 -26.94 -3.19
C ILE A 86 -15.71 -27.71 -2.86
N LYS A 87 -15.18 -28.45 -3.83
CA LYS A 87 -14.01 -29.33 -3.66
C LYS A 87 -12.71 -28.73 -4.18
N GLU A 88 -12.80 -27.72 -5.03
CA GLU A 88 -11.66 -27.08 -5.64
C GLU A 88 -11.94 -25.59 -5.82
N VAL A 89 -10.89 -24.80 -5.67
CA VAL A 89 -10.94 -23.38 -5.92
C VAL A 89 -9.66 -22.95 -6.61
N GLY A 90 -9.80 -22.23 -7.71
CA GLY A 90 -8.69 -21.73 -8.51
C GLY A 90 -8.67 -20.21 -8.54
N ILE A 91 -7.47 -19.64 -8.42
CA ILE A 91 -7.20 -18.22 -8.63
C ILE A 91 -6.74 -18.03 -10.07
N TYR A 92 -7.40 -17.15 -10.81
CA TYR A 92 -7.09 -16.87 -12.20
C TYR A 92 -6.60 -15.43 -12.37
N GLY A 93 -5.72 -15.25 -13.34
CA GLY A 93 -5.27 -13.93 -13.77
C GLY A 93 -4.62 -13.98 -15.15
N LYS A 94 -4.21 -12.83 -15.64
CA LYS A 94 -3.63 -12.67 -16.97
C LYS A 94 -2.53 -11.62 -16.98
N VAL A 95 -1.55 -11.85 -17.86
CA VAL A 95 -0.60 -10.84 -18.31
C VAL A 95 -0.77 -10.75 -19.83
N GLY A 96 -1.43 -9.69 -20.29
CA GLY A 96 -1.98 -9.59 -21.65
C GLY A 96 -3.42 -10.12 -21.72
N ASN A 97 -3.75 -10.91 -22.75
CA ASN A 97 -5.14 -11.32 -23.03
C ASN A 97 -5.52 -12.74 -22.56
N GLN A 98 -4.54 -13.58 -22.19
CA GLN A 98 -4.81 -14.97 -21.85
C GLN A 98 -5.01 -15.16 -20.35
N GLU A 99 -6.23 -15.52 -19.95
CA GLU A 99 -6.53 -15.95 -18.58
C GLU A 99 -5.83 -17.28 -18.28
N THR A 100 -5.23 -17.38 -17.10
CA THR A 100 -4.36 -18.48 -16.67
C THR A 100 -4.71 -18.86 -15.23
N LEU A 101 -4.82 -20.16 -14.96
CA LEU A 101 -4.91 -20.67 -13.59
C LEU A 101 -3.57 -20.44 -12.87
N ILE A 102 -3.56 -19.55 -11.89
CA ILE A 102 -2.37 -19.20 -11.11
C ILE A 102 -2.11 -20.23 -10.03
N ALA A 103 -3.14 -20.53 -9.25
CA ALA A 103 -3.04 -21.42 -8.11
C ALA A 103 -4.35 -22.16 -7.89
N ILE A 104 -4.27 -23.34 -7.30
CA ILE A 104 -5.40 -24.19 -6.96
C ILE A 104 -5.30 -24.68 -5.53
N ALA A 105 -6.42 -24.68 -4.81
CA ALA A 105 -6.55 -25.37 -3.54
C ALA A 105 -7.67 -26.43 -3.63
N THR A 106 -7.41 -27.60 -3.07
CA THR A 106 -8.40 -28.68 -2.98
C THR A 106 -8.95 -28.80 -1.55
N ALA A 107 -10.21 -29.16 -1.41
CA ALA A 107 -10.87 -29.26 -0.12
C ALA A 107 -10.40 -30.51 0.66
N ILE A 108 -10.17 -30.33 1.95
CA ILE A 108 -10.08 -31.39 2.95
C ILE A 108 -11.49 -31.69 3.47
N ASN A 109 -12.24 -30.64 3.78
CA ASN A 109 -13.63 -30.70 4.22
C ASN A 109 -14.42 -29.66 3.40
N PRO A 110 -15.11 -30.07 2.32
CA PRO A 110 -15.80 -29.14 1.43
C PRO A 110 -17.03 -28.53 2.11
N ASP A 111 -17.36 -27.29 1.74
CA ASP A 111 -18.67 -26.72 2.06
C ASP A 111 -19.69 -27.06 0.98
N PHE A 112 -20.96 -27.08 1.36
CA PHE A 112 -22.06 -27.28 0.41
C PHE A 112 -22.63 -25.93 -0.05
N LEU A 113 -22.50 -25.64 -1.34
CA LEU A 113 -23.18 -24.51 -1.95
C LEU A 113 -24.53 -24.99 -2.47
N ALA A 114 -25.60 -24.66 -1.74
CA ALA A 114 -26.96 -25.01 -2.14
C ALA A 114 -27.40 -24.27 -3.40
N ASP A 115 -28.37 -24.82 -4.12
CA ASP A 115 -29.03 -24.11 -5.22
C ASP A 115 -29.76 -22.84 -4.73
N ARG A 116 -30.03 -21.92 -5.65
CA ARG A 116 -30.64 -20.63 -5.32
C ARG A 116 -32.05 -20.72 -4.74
N THR A 117 -32.80 -21.77 -5.09
CA THR A 117 -34.21 -21.93 -4.71
C THR A 117 -34.37 -22.36 -3.26
N SER A 118 -33.34 -23.01 -2.70
CA SER A 118 -33.30 -23.40 -1.29
C SER A 118 -33.27 -22.18 -0.36
N ALA A 119 -32.30 -21.28 -0.54
CA ALA A 119 -32.17 -19.99 0.16
C ALA A 119 -31.03 -19.18 -0.48
N PRO A 120 -31.01 -17.84 -0.37
CA PRO A 120 -29.82 -17.05 -0.72
C PRO A 120 -28.64 -17.42 0.18
N VAL A 121 -27.48 -17.70 -0.43
CA VAL A 121 -26.23 -18.01 0.28
C VAL A 121 -25.12 -17.10 -0.24
N THR A 122 -24.34 -16.57 0.69
CA THR A 122 -23.13 -15.79 0.42
C THR A 122 -21.99 -16.33 1.27
N ILE A 123 -20.85 -16.62 0.65
CA ILE A 123 -19.64 -17.13 1.30
C ILE A 123 -18.48 -16.19 0.94
N ILE A 124 -17.72 -15.76 1.95
CA ILE A 124 -16.47 -15.03 1.73
C ILE A 124 -15.35 -16.06 1.71
N ILE A 125 -14.57 -16.07 0.63
CA ILE A 125 -13.38 -16.91 0.52
C ILE A 125 -12.14 -16.02 0.57
N GLU A 126 -11.21 -16.38 1.45
CA GLU A 126 -9.91 -15.74 1.61
C GLU A 126 -8.79 -16.68 1.16
N PHE A 127 -8.02 -16.25 0.18
CA PHE A 127 -6.86 -16.95 -0.35
C PHE A 127 -5.57 -16.31 0.11
N TYR A 128 -4.65 -17.16 0.58
CA TYR A 128 -3.30 -16.75 0.97
C TYR A 128 -2.29 -17.48 0.07
N LEU A 129 -1.56 -16.73 -0.75
CA LEU A 129 -0.47 -17.24 -1.58
C LEU A 129 0.87 -16.70 -1.07
N THR A 130 1.78 -17.59 -0.71
CA THR A 130 3.15 -17.21 -0.35
C THR A 130 4.01 -17.09 -1.61
N ILE A 131 4.55 -15.90 -1.85
CA ILE A 131 5.42 -15.58 -2.97
C ILE A 131 6.60 -14.74 -2.44
N ASP A 132 7.83 -15.22 -2.64
CA ASP A 132 9.05 -14.61 -2.03
C ASP A 132 9.24 -13.13 -2.34
N ARG A 133 8.75 -12.67 -3.50
CA ARG A 133 8.83 -11.27 -3.96
C ARG A 133 7.45 -10.67 -4.19
N ALA A 134 6.47 -11.05 -3.37
CA ALA A 134 5.09 -10.59 -3.51
C ALA A 134 4.97 -9.05 -3.53
N SER A 135 5.79 -8.35 -2.72
CA SER A 135 5.78 -6.89 -2.59
C SER A 135 6.27 -6.15 -3.84
N GLU A 136 6.92 -6.85 -4.78
CA GLU A 136 7.41 -6.31 -6.04
C GLU A 136 6.45 -6.57 -7.21
N ILE A 137 5.38 -7.35 -6.99
CA ILE A 137 4.40 -7.66 -8.02
C ILE A 137 3.50 -6.44 -8.25
N ASN A 138 3.52 -5.91 -9.48
CA ASN A 138 2.50 -4.98 -9.93
C ASN A 138 1.26 -5.78 -10.34
N PHE A 139 0.17 -5.61 -9.60
CA PHE A 139 -1.11 -6.24 -9.94
C PHE A 139 -2.27 -5.24 -9.95
N THR A 140 -3.27 -5.58 -10.76
CA THR A 140 -4.56 -4.90 -10.80
C THR A 140 -5.69 -5.91 -10.71
N TYR A 141 -6.86 -5.46 -10.27
CA TYR A 141 -8.10 -6.23 -10.34
C TYR A 141 -9.26 -5.26 -10.49
N SER A 142 -10.34 -5.71 -11.13
CA SER A 142 -11.54 -4.90 -11.30
C SER A 142 -12.63 -5.39 -10.36
N ILE A 143 -13.25 -4.46 -9.65
CA ILE A 143 -14.42 -4.74 -8.81
C ILE A 143 -15.65 -4.39 -9.66
N PRO A 144 -16.50 -5.36 -10.05
CA PRO A 144 -17.74 -5.07 -10.76
C PRO A 144 -18.69 -4.24 -9.90
N SER A 145 -19.59 -3.49 -10.57
CA SER A 145 -20.66 -2.75 -9.90
C SER A 145 -21.51 -3.69 -9.04
N GLY A 146 -21.70 -3.36 -7.75
CA GLY A 146 -22.52 -4.14 -6.81
C GLY A 146 -21.74 -5.13 -5.93
N VAL A 147 -20.40 -5.17 -6.01
CA VAL A 147 -19.57 -5.91 -5.04
C VAL A 147 -19.25 -5.00 -3.86
N TYR A 148 -19.61 -5.45 -2.66
CA TYR A 148 -19.38 -4.72 -1.41
C TYR A 148 -18.11 -5.25 -0.73
N VAL A 149 -17.26 -4.33 -0.28
CA VAL A 149 -16.13 -4.63 0.61
C VAL A 149 -16.58 -4.45 2.05
N ASP A 150 -16.04 -5.24 2.99
CA ASP A 150 -16.31 -5.02 4.40
C ASP A 150 -15.74 -3.68 4.88
N VAL A 151 -16.44 -3.00 5.80
CA VAL A 151 -16.07 -1.67 6.31
C VAL A 151 -14.66 -1.67 6.90
N ILE A 152 -14.26 -2.73 7.59
CA ILE A 152 -12.93 -2.86 8.21
C ILE A 152 -11.85 -2.88 7.13
N THR A 153 -12.10 -3.59 6.02
CA THR A 153 -11.17 -3.68 4.90
C THR A 153 -11.04 -2.33 4.20
N PHE A 154 -12.15 -1.62 4.01
CA PHE A 154 -12.15 -0.26 3.45
C PHE A 154 -11.36 0.71 4.32
N ASP A 155 -11.63 0.76 5.63
CA ASP A 155 -10.96 1.64 6.59
C ASP A 155 -9.45 1.35 6.67
N THR A 156 -9.07 0.08 6.60
CA THR A 156 -7.66 -0.34 6.56
C THR A 156 -6.99 0.17 5.29
N GLY A 157 -7.66 0.05 4.13
CA GLY A 157 -7.20 0.61 2.87
C GLY A 157 -6.99 2.12 2.94
N LEU A 158 -7.96 2.86 3.50
CA LEU A 158 -7.87 4.30 3.70
C LEU A 158 -6.67 4.70 4.57
N LYS A 159 -6.49 4.08 5.74
CA LYS A 159 -5.35 4.36 6.64
C LYS A 159 -4.01 4.11 5.96
N ASN A 160 -3.90 3.06 5.16
CA ASN A 160 -2.68 2.76 4.41
C ASN A 160 -2.39 3.80 3.33
N ILE A 161 -3.43 4.33 2.67
CA ILE A 161 -3.29 5.43 1.71
C ILE A 161 -2.85 6.71 2.43
N GLU A 162 -3.47 7.07 3.55
CA GLU A 162 -3.07 8.22 4.36
C GLU A 162 -1.60 8.14 4.79
N ASN A 163 -1.17 6.99 5.28
CA ASN A 163 0.22 6.76 5.67
C ASN A 163 1.18 6.91 4.47
N LYS A 164 0.84 6.32 3.31
CA LYS A 164 1.65 6.46 2.09
C LYS A 164 1.70 7.90 1.58
N ILE A 165 0.59 8.62 1.63
CA ILE A 165 0.52 10.04 1.25
C ILE A 165 1.39 10.86 2.20
N ASN A 166 1.27 10.66 3.52
CA ASN A 166 2.09 11.34 4.52
C ASN A 166 3.59 11.04 4.38
N GLN A 167 3.96 9.81 4.00
CA GLN A 167 5.35 9.46 3.69
C GLN A 167 5.86 10.09 2.40
N LYS A 168 5.02 10.19 1.36
CA LYS A 168 5.44 10.73 0.05
C LYS A 168 5.41 12.26 -0.02
N LEU A 169 4.50 12.91 0.70
CA LEU A 169 4.46 14.35 0.85
C LEU A 169 5.48 14.77 1.91
N LYS A 170 6.74 14.95 1.49
CA LYS A 170 7.76 15.59 2.33
C LYS A 170 7.27 16.99 2.70
N LYS A 171 6.78 17.18 3.92
CA LYS A 171 6.24 18.45 4.40
C LYS A 171 7.36 19.48 4.40
N VAL A 172 7.13 20.59 3.69
CA VAL A 172 7.98 21.78 3.80
C VAL A 172 7.25 22.74 4.72
N THR A 173 7.76 22.90 5.93
CA THR A 173 7.25 23.85 6.90
C THR A 173 8.04 25.15 6.75
N VAL A 174 7.36 26.25 6.40
CA VAL A 174 7.97 27.57 6.34
C VAL A 174 7.78 28.27 7.68
N VAL A 175 8.88 28.72 8.27
CA VAL A 175 8.88 29.39 9.58
C VAL A 175 9.59 30.74 9.50
N GLU A 176 9.04 31.73 10.17
CA GLU A 176 9.76 32.99 10.43
C GLU A 176 10.76 32.78 11.57
N VAL A 177 11.95 33.33 11.40
CA VAL A 177 12.96 33.44 12.45
C VAL A 177 13.02 34.91 12.89
N PRO A 178 12.29 35.29 13.96
CA PRO A 178 12.17 36.69 14.35
C PRO A 178 13.47 37.21 14.98
N VAL A 179 13.91 38.40 14.57
CA VAL A 179 15.15 39.05 15.08
C VAL A 179 15.16 39.23 16.61
N GLY A 180 13.99 39.43 17.22
CA GLY A 180 13.84 39.63 18.65
C GLY A 180 13.99 38.36 19.50
N GLY A 181 13.90 37.17 18.90
CA GLY A 181 13.91 35.90 19.65
C GLY A 181 15.29 35.28 19.87
N TRP A 182 16.37 35.98 19.49
CA TRP A 182 17.75 35.52 19.72
C TRP A 182 18.25 35.89 21.11
N GLU A 183 18.59 34.87 21.90
CA GLU A 183 19.17 34.97 23.24
C GLU A 183 20.69 34.77 23.20
N GLY A 184 21.41 35.22 24.24
CA GLY A 184 22.86 35.08 24.37
C GLY A 184 23.67 36.31 23.95
N THR A 185 24.95 36.35 24.34
CA THR A 185 25.86 37.48 24.10
C THR A 185 27.03 37.13 23.17
N THR A 186 27.53 35.89 23.23
CA THR A 186 28.63 35.39 22.40
C THR A 186 28.17 34.32 21.42
N ILE A 187 27.39 33.35 21.91
CA ILE A 187 26.70 32.35 21.10
C ILE A 187 25.22 32.71 21.15
N PHE A 188 24.63 32.90 19.98
CA PHE A 188 23.23 33.27 19.86
C PHE A 188 22.39 32.03 19.59
N LYS A 189 21.31 31.87 20.36
CA LYS A 189 20.38 30.76 20.22
C LYS A 189 18.95 31.23 20.07
N GLN A 190 18.16 30.49 19.31
CA GLN A 190 16.73 30.73 19.17
C GLN A 190 15.98 29.43 18.95
N ARG A 191 14.91 29.21 19.72
CA ARG A 191 13.97 28.10 19.53
C ARG A 191 12.92 28.49 18.49
N ILE A 192 12.67 27.61 17.52
CA ILE A 192 11.55 27.70 16.58
C ILE A 192 10.71 26.43 16.67
N ASN A 193 9.44 26.57 17.03
CA ASN A 193 8.52 25.44 17.13
C ASN A 193 8.16 24.92 15.73
N ILE A 194 8.22 23.60 15.55
CA ILE A 194 7.84 22.91 14.32
C ILE A 194 6.94 21.74 14.72
N ALA A 195 5.65 21.87 14.45
CA ALA A 195 4.67 20.87 14.87
C ALA A 195 4.98 19.50 14.23
N GLY A 196 5.15 18.47 15.07
CA GLY A 196 5.32 17.09 14.62
C GLY A 196 6.77 16.62 14.45
N ILE A 197 7.75 17.52 14.35
CA ILE A 197 9.17 17.15 14.20
C ILE A 197 9.67 16.34 15.40
N LYS A 198 10.54 15.36 15.16
CA LYS A 198 11.13 14.46 16.15
C LYS A 198 12.64 14.62 16.23
N ALA A 199 13.20 14.36 17.41
CA ALA A 199 14.64 14.54 17.68
C ALA A 199 15.56 13.69 16.77
N ASN A 200 15.04 12.62 16.17
CA ASN A 200 15.75 11.75 15.23
C ASN A 200 15.56 12.14 13.76
N ASP A 201 14.78 13.17 13.45
CA ASP A 201 14.62 13.68 12.09
C ASP A 201 15.89 14.42 11.62
N ILE A 202 16.18 14.32 10.33
CA ILE A 202 17.31 15.01 9.69
C ILE A 202 16.76 15.94 8.60
N PRO A 203 16.12 17.07 8.97
CA PRO A 203 15.48 17.93 8.00
C PRO A 203 16.51 18.69 7.16
N ILE A 204 16.12 19.02 5.93
CA ILE A 204 16.83 20.01 5.12
C ILE A 204 16.31 21.40 5.53
N VAL A 205 17.19 22.20 6.14
CA VAL A 205 16.90 23.59 6.52
C VAL A 205 17.51 24.53 5.51
N SER A 206 16.67 25.27 4.79
CA SER A 206 17.08 26.16 3.70
C SER A 206 16.50 27.57 3.86
N HIS A 207 17.14 28.56 3.26
CA HIS A 207 16.60 29.91 3.22
C HIS A 207 15.33 29.98 2.35
N LYS A 208 14.30 30.68 2.82
CA LYS A 208 13.11 31.00 2.03
C LYS A 208 13.03 32.51 1.82
N LEU A 209 12.88 32.90 0.57
CA LEU A 209 12.47 34.24 0.17
C LEU A 209 10.97 34.22 -0.15
N GLU A 210 10.29 35.33 0.11
CA GLU A 210 8.89 35.50 -0.28
C GLU A 210 8.74 35.41 -1.81
N ASP A 211 7.63 34.83 -2.25
CA ASP A 211 7.38 34.68 -3.67
C ASP A 211 7.09 36.05 -4.30
N GLY A 212 7.80 36.38 -5.39
CA GLY A 212 7.65 37.66 -6.08
C GLY A 212 8.49 38.82 -5.51
N ILE A 213 9.33 38.60 -4.50
CA ILE A 213 10.28 39.63 -4.05
C ILE A 213 11.28 39.99 -5.16
N SER A 214 11.46 41.28 -5.45
CA SER A 214 12.36 41.77 -6.51
C SER A 214 13.32 42.87 -6.06
N ASP A 215 13.13 43.44 -4.86
CA ASP A 215 14.02 44.48 -4.32
C ASP A 215 15.38 43.89 -3.89
N ALA A 216 16.43 44.29 -4.60
CA ALA A 216 17.79 43.81 -4.37
C ALA A 216 18.36 44.17 -2.98
N ILE A 217 17.97 45.32 -2.41
CA ILE A 217 18.41 45.74 -1.08
C ILE A 217 17.79 44.84 -0.02
N ILE A 218 16.48 44.55 -0.16
CA ILE A 218 15.76 43.66 0.76
C ILE A 218 16.34 42.24 0.67
N ILE A 219 16.52 41.69 -0.54
CA ILE A 219 17.09 40.36 -0.78
C ILE A 219 18.48 40.24 -0.15
N LYS A 220 19.37 41.21 -0.39
CA LYS A 220 20.72 41.23 0.21
C LYS A 220 20.67 41.25 1.74
N GLY A 221 19.71 41.98 2.31
CA GLY A 221 19.49 41.99 3.76
C GLY A 221 19.10 40.61 4.30
N LEU A 222 18.14 39.93 3.66
CA LEU A 222 17.66 38.61 4.06
C LEU A 222 18.79 37.57 4.00
N TRP A 223 19.59 37.56 2.92
CA TRP A 223 20.77 36.72 2.81
C TRP A 223 21.80 36.98 3.91
N LYS A 224 22.05 38.25 4.26
CA LYS A 224 22.96 38.59 5.37
C LYS A 224 22.46 38.04 6.70
N ALA A 225 21.15 38.07 6.95
CA ALA A 225 20.55 37.51 8.17
C ALA A 225 20.66 35.98 8.21
N TYR A 226 20.24 35.30 7.13
CA TYR A 226 20.36 33.84 7.01
C TYR A 226 21.81 33.37 7.14
N SER A 227 22.78 34.10 6.55
CA SER A 227 24.20 33.74 6.60
C SER A 227 24.82 33.71 8.00
N CYS A 228 24.13 34.23 9.01
CA CYS A 228 24.53 34.13 10.41
C CYS A 228 24.32 32.73 10.99
N LEU A 229 23.33 31.97 10.47
CA LEU A 229 22.97 30.66 10.95
C LEU A 229 24.12 29.67 10.70
N ASP A 230 24.59 29.02 11.77
CA ASP A 230 25.68 28.06 11.71
C ASP A 230 25.19 26.62 11.91
N LYS A 231 24.16 26.43 12.74
CA LYS A 231 23.64 25.11 13.09
C LYS A 231 22.14 25.17 13.40
N ALA A 232 21.42 24.13 13.01
CA ALA A 232 20.09 23.81 13.53
C ALA A 232 20.16 22.45 14.24
N VAL A 233 19.67 22.38 15.47
CA VAL A 233 19.58 21.14 16.26
C VAL A 233 18.11 20.78 16.40
N VAL A 234 17.77 19.51 16.19
CA VAL A 234 16.39 19.03 16.20
C VAL A 234 16.05 18.43 17.56
N TYR A 235 14.87 18.76 18.05
CA TYR A 235 14.25 18.20 19.25
C TYR A 235 12.79 17.84 18.96
N ASP A 236 12.14 17.12 19.87
CA ASP A 236 10.71 16.85 19.72
C ASP A 236 9.90 18.15 19.76
N GLY A 237 9.27 18.49 18.63
CA GLY A 237 8.37 19.64 18.47
C GLY A 237 9.06 20.98 18.16
N TYR A 238 10.39 21.05 18.09
CA TYR A 238 11.09 22.30 17.77
C TYR A 238 12.52 22.09 17.22
N ILE A 239 13.06 23.15 16.62
CA ILE A 239 14.49 23.26 16.32
C ILE A 239 15.13 24.37 17.14
N GLU A 240 16.38 24.15 17.56
CA GLU A 240 17.24 25.18 18.14
C GLU A 240 18.21 25.67 17.06
N LEU A 241 18.06 26.92 16.66
CA LEU A 241 18.96 27.62 15.77
C LEU A 241 20.13 28.20 16.57
N ILE A 242 21.34 28.07 16.04
CA ILE A 242 22.57 28.53 16.70
C ILE A 242 23.40 29.35 15.70
N CYS A 243 23.80 30.55 16.13
CA CYS A 243 24.80 31.37 15.47
C CYS A 243 26.01 31.56 16.40
N PHE A 244 27.16 31.04 16.00
CA PHE A 244 28.43 31.16 16.73
C PHE A 244 29.20 32.43 16.39
N ARG A 245 28.93 33.03 15.22
CA ARG A 245 29.72 34.14 14.68
C ARG A 245 29.12 35.51 14.91
N LYS A 246 27.81 35.66 14.66
CA LYS A 246 27.10 36.94 14.67
C LYS A 246 25.60 36.76 14.86
N LYS A 247 24.96 37.74 15.50
CA LYS A 247 23.50 37.81 15.64
C LYS A 247 22.85 38.35 14.35
N PRO A 248 21.80 37.73 13.80
CA PRO A 248 21.00 38.32 12.73
C PRO A 248 20.46 39.69 13.12
N GLN A 249 20.46 40.63 12.17
CA GLN A 249 19.98 42.01 12.41
C GLN A 249 18.58 42.26 11.83
N ARG A 250 17.92 41.23 11.31
CA ARG A 250 16.54 41.26 10.82
C ARG A 250 15.94 39.86 10.81
N SER A 251 14.61 39.79 10.81
CA SER A 251 13.88 38.55 10.61
C SER A 251 14.11 38.00 9.20
N PHE A 252 14.04 36.68 9.07
CA PHE A 252 14.15 35.95 7.81
C PHE A 252 13.33 34.66 7.87
N TYR A 253 13.07 34.04 6.73
CA TYR A 253 12.31 32.79 6.66
C TYR A 253 13.21 31.59 6.38
N LEU A 254 12.85 30.46 6.97
CA LEU A 254 13.41 29.15 6.71
C LEU A 254 12.35 28.24 6.10
N ALA A 255 12.74 27.44 5.11
CA ALA A 255 12.00 26.27 4.68
C ALA A 255 12.66 25.03 5.30
N VAL A 256 11.90 24.33 6.13
CA VAL A 256 12.30 23.09 6.82
C VAL A 256 11.60 21.93 6.16
N LYS A 257 12.35 21.09 5.45
CA LYS A 257 11.83 19.92 4.75
C LYS A 257 12.21 18.66 5.52
N GLU A 258 11.22 17.96 6.05
CA GLU A 258 11.40 16.63 6.64
C GLU A 258 11.81 15.63 5.54
N VAL A 259 12.82 14.79 5.80
CA VAL A 259 13.45 13.91 4.80
C VAL A 259 13.05 12.46 4.98
#